data_AF-A0A929UMU4-F1
#
_entry.id   AF-A0A929UMU4-F1
#
_cell.length_a   1.000
_cell.length_b   1.000
_cell.length_c   1.000
_cell.angle_alpha   90.00
_cell.angle_beta   90.00
_cell.angle_gamma   90.00
#
_symmetry.space_group_name_H-M   'P 1'
#
loop_
_entity.id
_entity.type
_entity.pdbx_description
1 polymer ?
#
loop_
_entity_poly.entity_id
_entity_poly.type
_entity_poly.pdbx_seq_one_letter_code
_entity_poly.pdbx_strand_id
1 'polypeptide(L)'
;SLLVLSVCLLFAGSDSSLLKAGRTGGSFSSAGQSNTDSLCLGQSVGNDLFSCHAKNAVLQYKKRTSEADSEDGDRDKQGETGKGEKGGWTAMKPVSAVNVDTVEVAGGYALYNFNSCSAVGISDANRDIRETETDYGFVLRVLDADSVSIHIYNNTNQKILPVILKAQRSGGNETKQMKESDLVIRGYASQKNGYGVISVQFANGRTVDMGVYKNGNLLYAANRSRNIPAVTKVVKNRQTLEGYMASKNLTPDQFLATENLYYPIYPEKAGENTDIDYWVKKSSELTDPSWSTEHKAAALYKYCLDTFAYDSFSCNNKTMSRIFYYNDFSGKYNISQTGVGICSDFANVFAIMCRAQNIPAVTPRSVAEKHQWAAFYSENYARWISVDISNDIHWFVGTEDLSKRSPAPGNYAFESFDREIDARIETIMPGNIEDMLLHGVQGIY
;
A
#
# COMPACT_ATOMS: atom_id res chain seq x y z
N SER A 1 50.83 36.99 7.86
CA SER A 1 50.71 37.47 9.26
C SER A 1 49.61 36.69 9.96
N LEU A 2 49.88 36.19 11.18
CA LEU A 2 48.99 35.59 12.20
C LEU A 2 47.85 34.65 11.69
N LEU A 3 47.75 33.35 12.01
CA LEU A 3 48.30 32.47 13.06
C LEU A 3 47.72 32.63 14.48
N VAL A 4 46.75 31.76 14.80
CA VAL A 4 46.42 31.10 16.09
C VAL A 4 45.72 29.77 15.69
N LEU A 5 45.99 28.53 16.14
CA LEU A 5 46.87 27.88 17.14
C LEU A 5 46.20 27.42 18.47
N SER A 6 45.78 26.15 18.45
CA SER A 6 45.68 25.12 19.51
C SER A 6 45.34 25.46 20.98
N VAL A 7 44.40 24.67 21.55
CA VAL A 7 44.61 23.98 22.85
C VAL A 7 44.05 22.54 22.76
N CYS A 8 44.88 21.55 23.08
CA CYS A 8 44.46 20.18 23.40
C CYS A 8 44.37 20.03 24.93
N LEU A 9 43.48 19.16 25.42
CA LEU A 9 43.60 18.64 26.80
C LEU A 9 43.16 17.17 26.85
N LEU A 10 44.16 16.30 26.96
CA LEU A 10 44.03 14.92 27.42
C LEU A 10 44.01 14.90 28.94
N PHE A 11 43.20 14.04 29.54
CA PHE A 11 43.54 13.40 30.81
C PHE A 11 43.20 11.91 30.74
N ALA A 12 44.03 11.11 31.39
CA ALA A 12 44.03 9.65 31.30
C ALA A 12 44.16 9.03 32.70
N GLY A 13 43.83 7.75 32.80
CA GLY A 13 44.00 6.93 34.01
C GLY A 13 42.76 6.90 34.92
N SER A 14 42.49 5.81 35.64
CA SER A 14 43.25 4.55 35.74
C SER A 14 42.46 3.50 36.54
N ASP A 15 42.64 2.22 36.19
CA ASP A 15 42.62 1.06 37.11
C ASP A 15 41.32 0.68 37.88
N SER A 16 41.07 -0.57 38.28
CA SER A 16 41.60 -1.90 37.91
C SER A 16 40.75 -3.02 38.58
N SER A 17 41.17 -4.29 38.40
CA SER A 17 40.70 -5.54 39.07
C SER A 17 39.33 -6.09 38.62
N LEU A 18 39.20 -7.33 38.13
CA LEU A 18 39.57 -8.67 38.66
C LEU A 18 38.79 -9.09 39.91
N LEU A 19 37.86 -10.04 39.74
CA LEU A 19 37.69 -11.15 40.69
C LEU A 19 37.10 -12.40 39.98
N LYS A 20 37.50 -13.58 40.47
CA LYS A 20 37.14 -14.90 39.94
C LYS A 20 36.09 -15.59 40.84
N ALA A 21 35.53 -16.66 40.28
CA ALA A 21 35.06 -17.89 40.94
C ALA A 21 33.63 -17.95 41.49
N GLY A 22 33.02 -19.12 41.33
CA GLY A 22 31.66 -19.44 41.77
C GLY A 22 31.10 -20.70 41.07
N ARG A 23 31.71 -21.87 41.31
CA ARG A 23 31.31 -23.15 40.65
C ARG A 23 30.75 -24.14 41.68
N THR A 24 29.43 -24.35 41.66
CA THR A 24 28.68 -25.45 42.28
C THR A 24 27.36 -25.59 41.50
N GLY A 25 26.80 -26.75 41.17
CA GLY A 25 27.12 -28.14 41.52
C GLY A 25 25.81 -28.88 41.86
N GLY A 26 25.43 -29.93 41.11
CA GLY A 26 24.16 -30.64 41.29
C GLY A 26 23.39 -30.90 39.98
N SER A 27 23.88 -31.67 39.01
CA SER A 27 23.87 -33.15 38.96
C SER A 27 22.48 -33.79 39.17
N PHE A 28 21.85 -34.22 38.08
CA PHE A 28 21.14 -35.51 38.02
C PHE A 28 21.36 -36.15 36.65
N SER A 29 21.49 -37.48 36.62
CA SER A 29 21.84 -38.26 35.43
C SER A 29 20.99 -39.52 35.32
N SER A 30 20.55 -39.86 34.12
CA SER A 30 20.44 -41.24 33.62
C SER A 30 20.34 -41.17 32.09
N ALA A 31 21.34 -41.58 31.30
CA ALA A 31 21.97 -42.91 31.14
C ALA A 31 21.21 -43.80 30.13
N GLY A 32 21.97 -44.35 29.17
CA GLY A 32 21.48 -45.06 27.97
C GLY A 32 22.23 -44.54 26.72
N GLN A 33 23.50 -44.91 26.46
CA GLN A 33 23.97 -46.18 25.87
C GLN A 33 23.19 -46.58 24.59
N SER A 34 23.82 -46.94 23.46
CA SER A 34 25.25 -47.16 23.15
C SER A 34 25.49 -47.39 21.64
N ASN A 35 26.75 -47.22 21.17
CA ASN A 35 27.38 -47.90 20.01
C ASN A 35 26.81 -47.60 18.59
N THR A 36 27.55 -47.65 17.46
CA THR A 36 28.99 -47.83 17.13
C THR A 36 29.26 -47.37 15.68
N ASP A 37 30.47 -46.85 15.44
CA ASP A 37 31.31 -46.92 14.21
C ASP A 37 30.77 -46.77 12.76
N SER A 38 31.34 -45.75 12.09
CA SER A 38 31.97 -45.78 10.75
C SER A 38 31.20 -46.27 9.50
N LEU A 39 30.92 -45.35 8.55
CA LEU A 39 31.72 -45.19 7.31
C LEU A 39 31.19 -44.11 6.33
N CYS A 40 32.13 -43.28 5.85
CA CYS A 40 32.30 -42.70 4.50
C CYS A 40 31.17 -42.11 3.62
N LEU A 41 31.64 -41.07 2.90
CA LEU A 41 31.15 -40.50 1.63
C LEU A 41 29.93 -39.57 1.73
N GLY A 42 30.11 -38.38 1.13
CA GLY A 42 29.17 -37.28 1.25
C GLY A 42 28.15 -37.22 0.11
N GLN A 43 27.10 -36.46 0.36
CA GLN A 43 26.23 -35.89 -0.67
C GLN A 43 25.97 -34.42 -0.34
N SER A 44 25.99 -33.59 -1.38
CA SER A 44 25.60 -32.18 -1.30
C SER A 44 24.16 -32.04 -0.84
N VAL A 45 23.91 -31.23 0.18
CA VAL A 45 22.55 -30.79 0.50
C VAL A 45 22.04 -29.92 -0.65
N GLY A 46 20.83 -30.22 -1.14
CA GLY A 46 20.36 -29.77 -2.45
C GLY A 46 20.03 -28.28 -2.55
N ASN A 47 20.43 -27.68 -3.67
CA ASN A 47 19.93 -26.37 -4.12
C ASN A 47 18.50 -26.51 -4.68
N ASP A 48 17.50 -26.59 -3.81
CA ASP A 48 16.07 -26.47 -4.19
C ASP A 48 15.47 -25.17 -3.63
N LEU A 49 15.96 -24.05 -4.14
CA LEU A 49 15.38 -22.72 -3.97
C LEU A 49 15.43 -21.96 -5.31
N PHE A 50 14.31 -21.37 -5.69
CA PHE A 50 14.13 -20.54 -6.91
C PHE A 50 14.32 -21.26 -8.26
N SER A 51 13.48 -22.26 -8.56
CA SER A 51 13.29 -22.76 -9.94
C SER A 51 12.04 -22.16 -10.59
N CYS A 52 12.26 -21.22 -11.52
CA CYS A 52 11.23 -20.59 -12.32
C CYS A 52 11.11 -21.26 -13.71
N HIS A 53 10.41 -22.39 -13.82
CA HIS A 53 10.15 -22.99 -15.14
C HIS A 53 9.12 -22.18 -15.97
N ALA A 54 9.58 -21.06 -16.54
CA ALA A 54 8.91 -20.39 -17.65
C ALA A 54 9.28 -21.12 -18.96
N LYS A 55 8.45 -22.09 -19.37
CA LYS A 55 8.53 -22.64 -20.73
C LYS A 55 7.83 -21.69 -21.70
N ASN A 56 8.63 -21.00 -22.52
CA ASN A 56 8.26 -20.45 -23.83
C ASN A 56 6.79 -20.05 -24.02
N ALA A 57 6.35 -19.05 -23.27
CA ALA A 57 5.48 -18.03 -23.84
C ALA A 57 6.29 -16.74 -23.82
N VAL A 58 6.55 -16.18 -25.01
CA VAL A 58 6.82 -14.74 -25.11
C VAL A 58 5.67 -14.08 -24.35
N LEU A 59 5.98 -13.23 -23.38
CA LEU A 59 4.99 -12.30 -22.84
C LEU A 59 4.64 -11.33 -23.98
N GLN A 60 3.75 -11.78 -24.85
CA GLN A 60 2.90 -10.90 -25.61
C GLN A 60 2.03 -10.22 -24.56
N TYR A 61 2.56 -9.12 -24.04
CA TYR A 61 1.75 -7.93 -23.85
C TYR A 61 0.77 -7.91 -25.02
N LYS A 62 -0.53 -8.07 -24.71
CA LYS A 62 -1.56 -7.73 -25.67
C LYS A 62 -1.39 -6.25 -25.95
N LYS A 63 -0.60 -5.94 -26.98
CA LYS A 63 -0.93 -4.84 -27.88
C LYS A 63 -2.42 -5.03 -28.14
N ARG A 64 -3.25 -4.07 -27.72
CA ARG A 64 -4.64 -4.01 -28.17
C ARG A 64 -4.58 -3.84 -29.68
N THR A 65 -4.49 -4.94 -30.41
CA THR A 65 -4.75 -4.98 -31.84
C THR A 65 -6.23 -4.73 -31.97
N SER A 66 -6.52 -3.51 -32.37
CA SER A 66 -7.83 -3.02 -32.75
C SER A 66 -8.39 -3.87 -33.89
N GLU A 67 -9.11 -4.92 -33.54
CA GLU A 67 -10.29 -5.31 -34.30
C GLU A 67 -11.50 -4.80 -33.50
N ALA A 68 -12.40 -4.13 -34.22
CA ALA A 68 -13.20 -3.07 -33.65
C ALA A 68 -14.53 -3.56 -33.07
N ASP A 69 -14.54 -3.82 -31.76
CA ASP A 69 -15.70 -3.57 -30.92
C ASP A 69 -15.43 -2.29 -30.11
N SER A 70 -16.14 -1.22 -30.45
CA SER A 70 -15.80 0.16 -30.07
C SER A 70 -16.32 0.53 -28.66
N GLU A 71 -15.53 0.23 -27.62
CA GLU A 71 -15.82 0.66 -26.22
C GLU A 71 -14.76 1.57 -25.56
N ASP A 72 -13.72 2.01 -26.29
CA ASP A 72 -12.75 3.02 -25.79
C ASP A 72 -13.22 4.49 -25.99
N GLY A 73 -14.50 4.72 -26.28
CA GLY A 73 -15.05 6.04 -26.62
C GLY A 73 -15.60 6.89 -25.46
N ASP A 74 -15.66 6.37 -24.23
CA ASP A 74 -16.55 6.91 -23.19
C ASP A 74 -15.87 7.32 -21.86
N ARG A 75 -14.53 7.28 -21.76
CA ARG A 75 -13.80 7.62 -20.50
C ARG A 75 -13.47 9.10 -20.34
N ASP A 76 -13.25 9.84 -21.44
CA ASP A 76 -13.26 11.32 -21.43
C ASP A 76 -14.67 11.90 -21.16
N LYS A 77 -15.68 11.04 -21.03
CA LYS A 77 -17.09 11.37 -20.82
C LYS A 77 -17.63 11.09 -19.41
N GLN A 78 -16.77 10.89 -18.41
CA GLN A 78 -17.22 11.02 -17.01
C GLN A 78 -17.78 12.42 -16.69
N GLY A 79 -17.60 13.41 -17.57
CA GLY A 79 -18.26 14.72 -17.49
C GLY A 79 -19.66 14.82 -18.12
N GLU A 80 -20.02 14.01 -19.13
CA GLU A 80 -21.27 14.23 -19.89
C GLU A 80 -21.75 13.00 -20.71
N THR A 81 -23.07 12.81 -20.81
CA THR A 81 -23.80 11.79 -21.62
C THR A 81 -23.98 10.37 -21.07
N GLY A 82 -24.38 10.23 -19.80
CA GLY A 82 -25.21 9.09 -19.35
C GLY A 82 -26.69 9.47 -19.26
N LYS A 83 -27.64 8.54 -19.54
CA LYS A 83 -29.07 8.75 -19.23
C LYS A 83 -29.19 9.20 -17.78
N GLY A 84 -29.67 10.44 -17.57
CA GLY A 84 -29.54 11.13 -16.29
C GLY A 84 -30.06 10.33 -15.12
N GLU A 85 -29.18 10.08 -14.14
CA GLU A 85 -29.57 9.75 -12.77
C GLU A 85 -30.58 10.81 -12.33
N LYS A 86 -31.78 10.40 -11.87
CA LYS A 86 -32.81 11.35 -11.42
C LYS A 86 -32.26 12.09 -10.20
N GLY A 87 -31.67 13.26 -10.41
CA GLY A 87 -30.84 13.94 -9.42
C GLY A 87 -31.57 14.16 -8.10
N GLY A 88 -31.08 13.53 -7.04
CA GLY A 88 -31.72 13.52 -5.74
C GLY A 88 -31.43 12.22 -4.98
N TRP A 89 -32.10 12.05 -3.85
CA TRP A 89 -31.92 10.87 -2.99
C TRP A 89 -32.57 9.62 -3.57
N THR A 90 -31.78 8.57 -3.78
CA THR A 90 -32.24 7.25 -4.25
C THR A 90 -32.62 6.40 -3.04
N ALA A 91 -33.93 6.15 -2.86
CA ALA A 91 -34.43 5.31 -1.79
C ALA A 91 -34.09 3.82 -2.02
N MET A 92 -33.68 3.13 -0.95
CA MET A 92 -33.36 1.70 -0.95
C MET A 92 -34.08 0.97 0.19
N LYS A 93 -34.15 -0.36 0.10
CA LYS A 93 -34.61 -1.18 1.24
C LYS A 93 -33.52 -1.17 2.32
N PRO A 94 -33.88 -1.19 3.62
CA PRO A 94 -32.89 -1.45 4.66
C PRO A 94 -32.29 -2.84 4.49
N VAL A 95 -31.03 -2.97 4.86
CA VAL A 95 -30.29 -4.24 4.95
C VAL A 95 -29.81 -4.43 6.38
N SER A 96 -29.56 -5.68 6.79
CA SER A 96 -29.34 -6.02 8.21
C SER A 96 -28.06 -5.41 8.81
N ALA A 97 -26.99 -5.34 8.03
CA ALA A 97 -25.73 -4.69 8.38
C ALA A 97 -25.07 -4.16 7.10
N VAL A 98 -24.28 -3.09 7.24
CA VAL A 98 -23.45 -2.52 6.17
C VAL A 98 -22.12 -2.08 6.78
N ASN A 99 -21.02 -2.42 6.10
CA ASN A 99 -19.64 -2.15 6.51
C ASN A 99 -18.74 -1.99 5.26
N VAL A 100 -17.43 -1.86 5.48
CA VAL A 100 -16.43 -1.70 4.39
C VAL A 100 -16.48 -2.82 3.35
N ASP A 101 -16.89 -4.03 3.74
CA ASP A 101 -16.96 -5.23 2.88
C ASP A 101 -18.32 -5.49 2.26
N THR A 102 -19.26 -4.56 2.42
CA THR A 102 -20.56 -4.61 1.78
C THR A 102 -20.49 -3.94 0.40
N VAL A 103 -21.14 -4.53 -0.60
CA VAL A 103 -21.37 -3.91 -1.92
C VAL A 103 -22.86 -3.89 -2.19
N GLU A 104 -23.43 -2.69 -2.27
CA GLU A 104 -24.82 -2.47 -2.67
C GLU A 104 -24.88 -1.94 -4.10
N VAL A 105 -25.86 -2.36 -4.90
CA VAL A 105 -26.00 -1.91 -6.30
C VAL A 105 -27.31 -1.13 -6.49
N ALA A 106 -27.21 0.14 -6.87
CA ALA A 106 -28.37 1.00 -7.09
C ALA A 106 -28.06 2.09 -8.13
N GLY A 107 -29.03 2.39 -8.99
CA GLY A 107 -28.90 3.45 -10.02
C GLY A 107 -27.87 3.18 -11.13
N GLY A 108 -27.35 1.94 -11.24
CA GLY A 108 -26.25 1.60 -12.14
C GLY A 108 -24.85 1.85 -11.55
N TYR A 109 -24.77 2.10 -10.24
CA TYR A 109 -23.54 2.19 -9.47
C TYR A 109 -23.45 1.06 -8.45
N ALA A 110 -22.23 0.60 -8.17
CA ALA A 110 -21.90 -0.06 -6.91
C ALA A 110 -21.58 1.02 -5.87
N LEU A 111 -22.08 0.83 -4.65
CA LEU A 111 -21.74 1.56 -3.44
C LEU A 111 -20.96 0.61 -2.52
N TYR A 112 -19.85 1.06 -1.95
CA TYR A 112 -18.94 0.23 -1.16
C TYR A 112 -18.08 1.06 -0.20
N ASN A 113 -17.20 0.40 0.58
CA ASN A 113 -16.35 1.03 1.60
C ASN A 113 -17.17 1.82 2.65
N PHE A 114 -18.34 1.29 3.05
CA PHE A 114 -19.24 1.99 3.95
C PHE A 114 -18.63 2.14 5.36
N ASN A 115 -18.35 3.37 5.76
CA ASN A 115 -17.80 3.67 7.08
C ASN A 115 -18.18 5.10 7.53
N SER A 116 -17.84 5.45 8.76
CA SER A 116 -17.90 6.82 9.30
C SER A 116 -16.95 7.80 8.58
N CYS A 117 -15.93 7.31 7.87
CA CYS A 117 -15.02 8.15 7.09
C CYS A 117 -14.57 7.40 5.82
N SER A 118 -14.55 8.10 4.69
CA SER A 118 -13.89 7.64 3.46
C SER A 118 -13.43 8.86 2.64
N ALA A 119 -12.61 8.64 1.61
CA ALA A 119 -12.14 9.68 0.71
C ALA A 119 -12.37 9.33 -0.76
N VAL A 120 -12.32 10.37 -1.60
CA VAL A 120 -12.17 10.24 -3.04
C VAL A 120 -11.11 11.22 -3.51
N GLY A 121 -10.25 10.78 -4.42
CA GLY A 121 -9.10 11.52 -4.94
C GLY A 121 -9.00 11.47 -6.45
N ILE A 122 -8.25 12.42 -7.01
CA ILE A 122 -7.85 12.46 -8.41
C ILE A 122 -6.32 12.45 -8.44
N SER A 123 -5.75 11.55 -9.23
CA SER A 123 -4.32 11.55 -9.59
C SER A 123 -4.09 12.55 -10.73
N ASP A 124 -3.13 13.48 -10.61
CA ASP A 124 -2.90 14.50 -11.65
C ASP A 124 -2.28 13.90 -12.92
N ALA A 125 -1.48 12.84 -12.77
CA ALA A 125 -0.72 12.22 -13.87
C ALA A 125 -1.60 11.54 -14.93
N ASN A 126 -2.62 10.79 -14.50
CA ASN A 126 -3.56 10.07 -15.39
C ASN A 126 -5.00 10.60 -15.32
N ARG A 127 -5.29 11.53 -14.39
CA ARG A 127 -6.62 12.14 -14.15
C ARG A 127 -7.69 11.17 -13.70
N ASP A 128 -7.27 9.99 -13.22
CA ASP A 128 -8.17 8.96 -12.73
C ASP A 128 -8.64 9.25 -11.30
N ILE A 129 -9.85 8.78 -11.01
CA ILE A 129 -10.50 8.86 -9.69
C ILE A 129 -10.12 7.61 -8.87
N ARG A 130 -9.80 7.80 -7.58
CA ARG A 130 -9.51 6.73 -6.61
C ARG A 130 -10.27 6.91 -5.31
N GLU A 131 -10.52 5.81 -4.63
CA GLU A 131 -11.40 5.69 -3.46
C GLU A 131 -10.68 5.91 -2.12
N THR A 132 -9.71 6.83 -2.13
CA THR A 132 -8.75 7.14 -1.07
C THR A 132 -8.11 8.52 -1.33
N GLU A 133 -7.27 9.01 -0.42
CA GLU A 133 -6.42 10.19 -0.69
C GLU A 133 -5.38 9.91 -1.79
N THR A 134 -5.25 10.84 -2.74
CA THR A 134 -4.19 10.86 -3.76
C THR A 134 -3.63 12.29 -3.90
N ASP A 135 -3.55 12.87 -5.11
CA ASP A 135 -2.98 14.20 -5.34
C ASP A 135 -3.93 15.32 -4.87
N TYR A 136 -5.23 15.23 -5.12
CA TYR A 136 -6.24 16.16 -4.58
C TYR A 136 -7.64 15.55 -4.59
N GLY A 137 -8.53 16.01 -3.72
CA GLY A 137 -9.88 15.45 -3.62
C GLY A 137 -10.62 15.88 -2.35
N PHE A 138 -11.45 15.00 -1.82
CA PHE A 138 -12.10 15.25 -0.53
C PHE A 138 -12.27 14.01 0.34
N VAL A 139 -12.17 14.22 1.65
CA VAL A 139 -12.56 13.28 2.70
C VAL A 139 -13.98 13.61 3.14
N LEU A 140 -14.81 12.59 3.33
CA LEU A 140 -16.18 12.69 3.84
C LEU A 140 -16.25 11.94 5.17
N ARG A 141 -16.59 12.65 6.25
CA ARG A 141 -16.69 12.08 7.60
C ARG A 141 -18.07 12.32 8.19
N VAL A 142 -18.74 11.25 8.57
CA VAL A 142 -19.99 11.26 9.33
C VAL A 142 -19.72 11.80 10.73
N LEU A 143 -20.52 12.78 11.14
CA LEU A 143 -20.45 13.37 12.48
C LEU A 143 -21.51 12.76 13.41
N ASP A 144 -22.71 12.56 12.87
CA ASP A 144 -23.88 12.02 13.56
C ASP A 144 -24.90 11.47 12.53
N ALA A 145 -26.08 11.05 13.00
CA ALA A 145 -27.14 10.50 12.14
C ALA A 145 -27.82 11.54 11.21
N ASP A 146 -27.47 12.83 11.32
CA ASP A 146 -27.99 13.94 10.51
C ASP A 146 -26.95 14.59 9.59
N SER A 147 -25.67 14.46 9.89
CA SER A 147 -24.66 15.35 9.34
C SER A 147 -23.31 14.72 9.04
N VAL A 148 -22.66 15.31 8.03
CA VAL A 148 -21.34 14.93 7.52
C VAL A 148 -20.49 16.19 7.38
N SER A 149 -19.21 16.09 7.73
CA SER A 149 -18.17 17.05 7.37
C SER A 149 -17.45 16.61 6.10
N ILE A 150 -17.06 17.58 5.30
CA ILE A 150 -16.36 17.43 4.03
C ILE A 150 -15.08 18.24 4.15
N HIS A 151 -13.93 17.57 4.03
CA HIS A 151 -12.61 18.19 4.08
C HIS A 151 -11.97 18.08 2.69
N ILE A 152 -11.71 19.22 2.05
CA ILE A 152 -11.03 19.30 0.76
C ILE A 152 -9.52 19.30 0.98
N TYR A 153 -8.82 18.33 0.41
CA TYR A 153 -7.37 18.23 0.46
C TYR A 153 -6.75 18.44 -0.93
N ASN A 154 -5.50 18.91 -0.94
CA ASN A 154 -4.69 19.05 -2.13
C ASN A 154 -3.21 18.92 -1.71
N ASN A 155 -2.65 17.78 -2.10
CA ASN A 155 -1.30 17.32 -1.77
C ASN A 155 -0.29 17.68 -2.88
N THR A 156 -0.72 18.44 -3.90
CA THR A 156 0.13 18.93 -4.98
C THR A 156 0.73 20.31 -4.69
N ASN A 157 1.82 20.63 -5.38
CA ASN A 157 2.35 21.99 -5.44
C ASN A 157 1.49 22.97 -6.28
N GLN A 158 0.42 22.50 -6.94
CA GLN A 158 -0.49 23.34 -7.71
C GLN A 158 -1.64 23.83 -6.81
N LYS A 159 -2.14 25.04 -7.05
CA LYS A 159 -3.29 25.56 -6.26
C LYS A 159 -4.64 25.11 -6.85
N ILE A 160 -4.93 23.82 -6.74
CA ILE A 160 -6.21 23.24 -7.16
C ILE A 160 -7.25 23.49 -6.06
N LEU A 161 -8.21 24.39 -6.32
CA LEU A 161 -9.22 24.80 -5.35
C LEU A 161 -10.59 24.14 -5.64
N PRO A 162 -11.39 23.82 -4.61
CA PRO A 162 -12.80 23.51 -4.79
C PRO A 162 -13.55 24.76 -5.25
N VAL A 163 -14.52 24.63 -6.16
CA VAL A 163 -15.35 25.75 -6.65
C VAL A 163 -16.84 25.53 -6.39
N ILE A 164 -17.37 24.33 -6.65
CA ILE A 164 -18.79 24.03 -6.47
C ILE A 164 -18.94 22.71 -5.74
N LEU A 165 -19.78 22.71 -4.71
CA LEU A 165 -20.22 21.52 -4.00
C LEU A 165 -21.72 21.32 -4.23
N LYS A 166 -22.12 20.10 -4.56
CA LYS A 166 -23.51 19.67 -4.71
C LYS A 166 -23.77 18.52 -3.76
N ALA A 167 -24.81 18.60 -2.92
CA ALA A 167 -25.20 17.53 -2.00
C ALA A 167 -26.67 17.14 -2.23
N GLN A 168 -26.92 15.88 -2.57
CA GLN A 168 -28.27 15.39 -2.88
C GLN A 168 -29.04 14.99 -1.62
N ARG A 169 -30.32 15.36 -1.56
CA ARG A 169 -31.29 15.00 -0.51
C ARG A 169 -32.69 14.83 -1.12
N SER A 170 -33.59 14.12 -0.44
CA SER A 170 -34.97 13.89 -0.91
C SER A 170 -35.84 15.15 -0.96
N GLY A 171 -35.50 16.18 -0.17
CA GLY A 171 -36.14 17.50 -0.21
C GLY A 171 -35.55 18.47 -1.24
N GLY A 172 -34.61 18.02 -2.07
CA GLY A 172 -33.90 18.85 -3.06
C GLY A 172 -32.39 18.91 -2.83
N ASN A 173 -31.66 19.16 -3.92
CA ASN A 173 -30.20 19.22 -3.91
C ASN A 173 -29.72 20.57 -3.34
N GLU A 174 -28.77 20.53 -2.42
CA GLU A 174 -28.03 21.71 -2.00
C GLU A 174 -26.91 22.00 -3.01
N THR A 175 -26.67 23.27 -3.33
CA THR A 175 -25.51 23.68 -4.13
C THR A 175 -24.85 24.88 -3.45
N LYS A 176 -23.54 24.79 -3.22
CA LYS A 176 -22.73 25.81 -2.56
C LYS A 176 -21.53 26.17 -3.43
N GLN A 177 -21.23 27.47 -3.49
CA GLN A 177 -19.95 27.97 -3.98
C GLN A 177 -18.94 27.81 -2.83
N MET A 178 -17.83 27.13 -3.11
CA MET A 178 -16.81 26.82 -2.11
C MET A 178 -15.88 28.03 -1.93
N LYS A 179 -15.66 28.42 -0.67
CA LYS A 179 -14.72 29.48 -0.27
C LYS A 179 -13.73 29.03 0.81
N GLU A 180 -13.99 27.87 1.41
CA GLU A 180 -13.32 27.27 2.55
C GLU A 180 -13.01 25.81 2.20
N SER A 181 -11.99 25.22 2.84
CA SER A 181 -11.61 23.81 2.69
C SER A 181 -12.62 22.86 3.34
N ASP A 182 -13.38 23.34 4.33
CA ASP A 182 -14.17 22.52 5.23
C ASP A 182 -15.64 22.94 5.20
N LEU A 183 -16.53 21.95 5.17
CA LEU A 183 -17.97 22.20 5.14
C LEU A 183 -18.75 21.12 5.90
N VAL A 184 -19.77 21.52 6.66
CA VAL A 184 -20.75 20.59 7.23
C VAL A 184 -22.06 20.65 6.45
N ILE A 185 -22.57 19.48 6.04
CA ILE A 185 -23.91 19.31 5.46
C ILE A 185 -24.79 18.60 6.50
N ARG A 186 -26.04 19.07 6.63
CA ARG A 186 -27.04 18.59 7.60
C ARG A 186 -28.36 18.20 6.92
N GLY A 187 -29.28 17.60 7.67
CA GLY A 187 -30.59 17.17 7.18
C GLY A 187 -30.64 15.74 6.64
N TYR A 188 -29.66 14.88 6.99
CA TYR A 188 -29.70 13.45 6.67
C TYR A 188 -30.61 12.63 7.61
N ALA A 189 -31.00 13.16 8.77
CA ALA A 189 -31.88 12.47 9.72
C ALA A 189 -33.26 12.20 9.13
N SER A 190 -33.82 13.18 8.41
CA SER A 190 -35.16 13.09 7.79
C SER A 190 -35.23 12.28 6.49
N GLN A 191 -34.10 11.76 6.00
CA GLN A 191 -34.06 11.00 4.76
C GLN A 191 -34.57 9.57 4.99
N LYS A 192 -35.13 8.95 3.96
CA LYS A 192 -35.44 7.51 3.96
C LYS A 192 -34.15 6.70 3.77
N ASN A 193 -34.17 5.41 4.09
CA ASN A 193 -33.06 4.51 3.75
C ASN A 193 -32.72 4.60 2.25
N GLY A 194 -31.43 4.48 1.91
CA GLY A 194 -30.92 4.76 0.57
C GLY A 194 -29.70 5.67 0.59
N TYR A 195 -29.42 6.35 -0.53
CA TYR A 195 -28.28 7.24 -0.65
C TYR A 195 -28.58 8.54 -1.37
N GLY A 196 -27.74 9.53 -1.11
CA GLY A 196 -27.52 10.70 -1.96
C GLY A 196 -26.04 10.81 -2.29
N VAL A 197 -25.71 11.66 -3.25
CA VAL A 197 -24.34 11.92 -3.68
C VAL A 197 -23.89 13.30 -3.23
N ILE A 198 -22.65 13.39 -2.76
CA ILE A 198 -21.88 14.64 -2.64
C ILE A 198 -20.92 14.69 -3.83
N SER A 199 -20.99 15.75 -4.62
CA SER A 199 -20.07 16.01 -5.74
C SER A 199 -19.31 17.32 -5.50
N VAL A 200 -17.99 17.29 -5.68
CA VAL A 200 -17.12 18.47 -5.60
C VAL A 200 -16.48 18.71 -6.96
N GLN A 201 -16.73 19.88 -7.54
CA GLN A 201 -16.03 20.39 -8.71
C GLN A 201 -14.85 21.26 -8.27
N PHE A 202 -13.71 21.09 -8.95
CA PHE A 202 -12.47 21.82 -8.74
C PHE A 202 -12.24 22.86 -9.85
N ALA A 203 -11.37 23.84 -9.59
CA ALA A 203 -11.07 24.95 -10.48
C ALA A 203 -10.46 24.54 -11.84
N ASN A 204 -9.89 23.34 -11.93
CA ASN A 204 -9.42 22.72 -13.19
C ASN A 204 -10.56 22.04 -14.00
N GLY A 205 -11.82 22.21 -13.59
CA GLY A 205 -13.01 21.67 -14.24
C GLY A 205 -13.36 20.23 -13.83
N ARG A 206 -12.45 19.50 -13.16
CA ARG A 206 -12.68 18.11 -12.73
C ARG A 206 -13.73 18.05 -11.62
N THR A 207 -14.48 16.95 -11.58
CA THR A 207 -15.47 16.67 -10.54
C THR A 207 -15.28 15.26 -10.03
N VAL A 208 -15.27 15.09 -8.71
CA VAL A 208 -15.37 13.77 -8.04
C VAL A 208 -16.63 13.71 -7.21
N ASP A 209 -17.13 12.49 -6.98
CA ASP A 209 -18.31 12.27 -6.16
C ASP A 209 -18.15 11.09 -5.18
N MET A 210 -18.90 11.15 -4.09
CA MET A 210 -18.95 10.13 -3.04
C MET A 210 -20.38 10.04 -2.49
N GLY A 211 -20.80 8.83 -2.10
CA GLY A 211 -22.11 8.58 -1.51
C GLY A 211 -22.21 8.96 -0.04
N VAL A 212 -23.36 9.51 0.34
CA VAL A 212 -23.87 9.52 1.72
C VAL A 212 -24.99 8.50 1.78
N TYR A 213 -24.79 7.42 2.52
CA TYR A 213 -25.73 6.29 2.61
C TYR A 213 -26.37 6.24 3.99
N LYS A 214 -27.69 6.02 4.06
CA LYS A 214 -28.47 5.89 5.29
C LYS A 214 -29.11 4.50 5.36
N ASN A 215 -28.92 3.82 6.49
CA ASN A 215 -29.59 2.57 6.80
C ASN A 215 -30.10 2.58 8.25
N GLY A 216 -31.42 2.69 8.41
CA GLY A 216 -32.06 2.93 9.70
C GLY A 216 -31.63 4.28 10.28
N ASN A 217 -31.12 4.26 11.52
CA ASN A 217 -30.62 5.44 12.21
C ASN A 217 -29.13 5.72 11.95
N LEU A 218 -28.46 4.91 11.13
CA LEU A 218 -27.03 5.03 10.83
C LEU A 218 -26.80 5.72 9.49
N LEU A 219 -25.70 6.49 9.42
CA LEU A 219 -25.24 7.22 8.26
C LEU A 219 -23.80 6.81 7.96
N TYR A 220 -23.44 6.73 6.68
CA TYR A 220 -22.15 6.25 6.20
C TYR A 220 -21.66 7.13 5.04
N ALA A 221 -20.35 7.40 5.02
CA ALA A 221 -19.63 7.71 3.79
C ALA A 221 -19.47 6.40 3.00
N ALA A 222 -19.63 6.46 1.68
CA ALA A 222 -19.49 5.30 0.80
C ALA A 222 -18.90 5.70 -0.55
N ASN A 223 -17.87 5.00 -1.02
CA ASN A 223 -17.37 5.18 -2.38
C ASN A 223 -18.39 4.65 -3.40
N ARG A 224 -18.34 5.16 -4.64
CA ARG A 224 -19.20 4.68 -5.72
C ARG A 224 -18.50 4.58 -7.06
N SER A 225 -18.85 3.55 -7.83
CA SER A 225 -18.33 3.37 -9.20
C SER A 225 -19.35 2.69 -10.11
N ARG A 226 -19.27 2.98 -11.42
CA ARG A 226 -20.06 2.29 -12.45
C ARG A 226 -19.48 0.91 -12.81
N ASN A 227 -18.21 0.65 -12.49
CA ASN A 227 -17.57 -0.63 -12.75
C ASN A 227 -17.86 -1.63 -11.61
N ILE A 228 -19.12 -2.09 -11.55
CA ILE A 228 -19.61 -3.01 -10.52
C ILE A 228 -18.75 -4.29 -10.40
N PRO A 229 -18.29 -4.94 -11.49
CA PRO A 229 -17.41 -6.11 -11.39
C PRO A 229 -16.09 -5.81 -10.69
N ALA A 230 -15.40 -4.72 -11.05
CA ALA A 230 -14.12 -4.36 -10.43
C ALA A 230 -14.29 -4.03 -8.94
N VAL A 231 -15.32 -3.27 -8.56
CA VAL A 231 -15.64 -2.98 -7.15
C VAL A 231 -15.87 -4.27 -6.35
N THR A 232 -16.63 -5.20 -6.92
CA THR A 232 -16.90 -6.51 -6.28
C THR A 232 -15.60 -7.28 -6.05
N LYS A 233 -14.63 -7.18 -6.96
CA LYS A 233 -13.33 -7.84 -6.83
C LYS A 233 -12.38 -7.12 -5.87
N VAL A 234 -12.36 -5.79 -5.82
CA VAL A 234 -11.65 -5.00 -4.79
C VAL A 234 -12.07 -5.44 -3.38
N VAL A 235 -13.39 -5.49 -3.11
CA VAL A 235 -13.91 -5.91 -1.81
C VAL A 235 -13.57 -7.38 -1.53
N LYS A 236 -13.73 -8.28 -2.50
CA LYS A 236 -13.35 -9.70 -2.34
C LYS A 236 -11.86 -9.90 -2.05
N ASN A 237 -10.98 -9.09 -2.66
CA ASN A 237 -9.55 -9.15 -2.41
C ASN A 237 -9.22 -8.77 -0.96
N ARG A 238 -9.86 -7.72 -0.43
CA ARG A 238 -9.73 -7.34 0.99
C ARG A 238 -10.21 -8.44 1.92
N GLN A 239 -11.41 -8.98 1.68
CA GLN A 239 -11.94 -10.13 2.43
C GLN A 239 -11.00 -11.34 2.38
N THR A 240 -10.27 -11.54 1.27
CA THR A 240 -9.27 -12.61 1.13
C THR A 240 -8.03 -12.33 1.97
N LEU A 241 -7.53 -11.09 1.99
CA LEU A 241 -6.42 -10.65 2.85
C LEU A 241 -6.77 -10.79 4.33
N GLU A 242 -7.90 -10.21 4.74
CA GLU A 242 -8.37 -10.23 6.13
C GLU A 242 -8.72 -11.65 6.60
N GLY A 243 -9.32 -12.48 5.72
CA GLY A 243 -9.54 -13.90 6.00
C GLY A 243 -8.24 -14.69 6.17
N TYR A 244 -7.20 -14.39 5.38
CA TYR A 244 -5.87 -14.97 5.58
C TYR A 244 -5.29 -14.54 6.92
N MET A 245 -5.30 -13.24 7.22
CA MET A 245 -4.77 -12.68 8.48
C MET A 245 -5.48 -13.27 9.71
N ALA A 246 -6.81 -13.32 9.69
CA ALA A 246 -7.61 -13.95 10.73
C ALA A 246 -7.28 -15.44 10.92
N SER A 247 -7.07 -16.20 9.83
CA SER A 247 -6.65 -17.61 9.91
C SER A 247 -5.28 -17.83 10.57
N LYS A 248 -4.48 -16.77 10.71
CA LYS A 248 -3.16 -16.75 11.34
C LYS A 248 -3.12 -15.97 12.67
N ASN A 249 -4.26 -15.49 13.15
CA ASN A 249 -4.39 -14.58 14.30
C ASN A 249 -3.54 -13.29 14.16
N LEU A 250 -3.47 -12.74 12.95
CA LEU A 250 -2.70 -11.53 12.64
C LEU A 250 -3.58 -10.27 12.73
N THR A 251 -3.11 -9.24 13.43
CA THR A 251 -3.78 -7.92 13.58
C THR A 251 -2.91 -6.79 13.02
N PRO A 252 -3.48 -5.61 12.67
CA PRO A 252 -2.70 -4.47 12.17
C PRO A 252 -1.53 -4.06 13.08
N ASP A 253 -1.75 -4.02 14.41
CA ASP A 253 -0.75 -3.56 15.39
C ASP A 253 0.58 -4.34 15.34
N GLN A 254 0.55 -5.60 14.93
CA GLN A 254 1.74 -6.44 14.74
C GLN A 254 2.61 -6.04 13.55
N PHE A 255 2.15 -5.09 12.73
CA PHE A 255 2.81 -4.60 11.52
C PHE A 255 3.14 -3.12 11.60
N LEU A 256 3.38 -2.59 12.81
CA LEU A 256 3.78 -1.19 13.03
C LEU A 256 5.30 -0.99 13.12
N ALA A 257 6.03 -1.93 13.73
CA ALA A 257 7.44 -1.73 14.07
C ALA A 257 8.42 -2.02 12.91
N THR A 258 9.60 -1.38 12.97
CA THR A 258 10.73 -1.61 12.07
C THR A 258 11.93 -2.27 12.74
N GLU A 259 11.91 -2.44 14.07
CA GLU A 259 12.99 -3.07 14.85
C GLU A 259 13.27 -4.51 14.40
N ASN A 260 12.20 -5.21 14.03
CA ASN A 260 12.25 -6.47 13.31
C ASN A 260 11.83 -6.25 11.84
N LEU A 261 12.65 -5.50 11.08
CA LEU A 261 12.69 -5.50 9.60
C LEU A 261 14.10 -5.82 9.05
N TYR A 262 14.21 -6.51 7.91
CA TYR A 262 15.42 -7.05 7.28
C TYR A 262 15.12 -7.19 5.79
N TYR A 263 15.52 -6.17 5.04
CA TYR A 263 15.38 -6.12 3.60
C TYR A 263 16.70 -5.61 3.02
N PRO A 264 17.21 -6.20 1.94
CA PRO A 264 16.60 -7.29 1.16
C PRO A 264 16.95 -8.71 1.64
N ILE A 265 17.76 -8.84 2.69
CA ILE A 265 18.21 -10.11 3.28
C ILE A 265 18.27 -10.01 4.80
N TYR A 266 18.32 -11.16 5.49
CA TYR A 266 18.87 -11.24 6.85
C TYR A 266 20.41 -11.28 6.77
N PRO A 267 21.14 -10.41 7.49
CA PRO A 267 22.60 -10.39 7.46
C PRO A 267 23.17 -11.52 8.34
N GLU A 268 23.85 -12.48 7.72
CA GLU A 268 24.56 -13.57 8.39
C GLU A 268 26.06 -13.26 8.58
N LYS A 269 26.60 -12.32 7.81
CA LYS A 269 28.04 -12.02 7.76
C LYS A 269 28.32 -10.52 7.90
N ALA A 270 29.48 -10.19 8.46
CA ALA A 270 29.94 -8.81 8.54
C ALA A 270 30.10 -8.20 7.14
N GLY A 271 29.52 -7.01 6.93
CA GLY A 271 29.51 -6.31 5.65
C GLY A 271 28.30 -6.61 4.75
N GLU A 272 27.40 -7.51 5.16
CA GLU A 272 26.08 -7.67 4.54
C GLU A 272 25.15 -6.53 4.99
N ASN A 273 24.40 -5.95 4.06
CA ASN A 273 23.67 -4.69 4.26
C ASN A 273 22.16 -4.89 4.19
N THR A 274 21.45 -4.43 5.23
CA THR A 274 20.00 -4.20 5.19
C THR A 274 19.72 -2.71 5.01
N ASP A 275 18.88 -2.37 4.04
CA ASP A 275 18.55 -0.98 3.71
C ASP A 275 17.58 -0.33 4.73
N ILE A 276 17.30 -0.98 5.87
CA ILE A 276 16.22 -0.56 6.79
C ILE A 276 16.43 0.86 7.31
N ASP A 277 17.61 1.19 7.81
CA ASP A 277 17.95 2.54 8.29
C ASP A 277 17.79 3.60 7.19
N TYR A 278 18.13 3.23 5.94
CA TYR A 278 17.95 4.12 4.79
C TYR A 278 16.47 4.39 4.53
N TRP A 279 15.60 3.37 4.53
CA TRP A 279 14.16 3.53 4.29
C TRP A 279 13.43 4.21 5.47
N VAL A 280 13.81 3.92 6.71
CA VAL A 280 13.28 4.61 7.91
C VAL A 280 13.58 6.10 7.84
N LYS A 281 14.83 6.45 7.54
CA LYS A 281 15.24 7.85 7.35
C LYS A 281 14.53 8.49 6.15
N LYS A 282 14.50 7.81 5.00
CA LYS A 282 13.87 8.32 3.77
C LYS A 282 12.37 8.57 3.98
N SER A 283 11.68 7.67 4.68
CA SER A 283 10.27 7.84 5.04
C SER A 283 10.04 9.14 5.85
N SER A 284 10.88 9.38 6.85
CA SER A 284 10.81 10.57 7.70
C SER A 284 11.18 11.87 6.96
N GLU A 285 11.99 11.80 5.89
CA GLU A 285 12.28 12.94 5.01
C GLU A 285 11.13 13.26 4.03
N LEU A 286 10.22 12.31 3.78
CA LEU A 286 9.15 12.41 2.78
C LEU A 286 7.76 12.71 3.37
N THR A 287 7.63 12.75 4.69
CA THR A 287 6.34 12.84 5.37
C THR A 287 6.37 13.87 6.50
N ASP A 288 5.24 14.55 6.72
CA ASP A 288 5.04 15.41 7.89
C ASP A 288 4.25 14.65 8.96
N PRO A 289 4.68 14.66 10.25
CA PRO A 289 3.96 13.99 11.33
C PRO A 289 2.48 14.37 11.44
N SER A 290 2.09 15.60 11.06
CA SER A 290 0.71 16.10 11.10
C SER A 290 -0.22 15.57 10.01
N TRP A 291 0.32 14.93 8.96
CA TRP A 291 -0.49 14.38 7.88
C TRP A 291 -1.28 13.13 8.29
N SER A 292 -2.40 12.89 7.62
CA SER A 292 -3.16 11.64 7.73
C SER A 292 -2.30 10.45 7.32
N THR A 293 -2.64 9.27 7.84
CA THR A 293 -2.06 7.97 7.43
C THR A 293 -2.13 7.81 5.91
N GLU A 294 -3.24 8.24 5.32
CA GLU A 294 -3.55 8.09 3.91
C GLU A 294 -2.72 9.03 3.03
N HIS A 295 -2.55 10.29 3.44
CA HIS A 295 -1.65 11.25 2.76
C HIS A 295 -0.18 10.79 2.87
N LYS A 296 0.27 10.34 4.05
CA LYS A 296 1.61 9.76 4.22
C LYS A 296 1.83 8.58 3.28
N ALA A 297 0.90 7.62 3.25
CA ALA A 297 0.96 6.49 2.33
C ALA A 297 0.97 6.92 0.85
N ALA A 298 0.15 7.91 0.47
CA ALA A 298 0.14 8.43 -0.90
C ALA A 298 1.47 9.10 -1.30
N ALA A 299 2.08 9.88 -0.40
CA ALA A 299 3.38 10.53 -0.63
C ALA A 299 4.52 9.50 -0.77
N LEU A 300 4.56 8.48 0.10
CA LEU A 300 5.52 7.37 0.03
C LEU A 300 5.37 6.54 -1.24
N TYR A 301 4.12 6.27 -1.65
CA TYR A 301 3.80 5.57 -2.91
C TYR A 301 4.30 6.38 -4.12
N LYS A 302 3.98 7.68 -4.17
CA LYS A 302 4.38 8.59 -5.23
C LYS A 302 5.90 8.72 -5.36
N TYR A 303 6.63 8.79 -4.23
CA TYR A 303 8.09 8.78 -4.25
C TYR A 303 8.66 7.53 -4.95
N CYS A 304 8.08 6.34 -4.72
CA CYS A 304 8.50 5.13 -5.41
C CYS A 304 8.28 5.21 -6.93
N LEU A 305 7.12 5.73 -7.38
CA LEU A 305 6.79 5.90 -8.80
C LEU A 305 7.74 6.87 -9.51
N ASP A 306 8.06 7.99 -8.87
CA ASP A 306 8.85 9.06 -9.47
C ASP A 306 10.36 8.78 -9.44
N THR A 307 10.85 7.92 -8.52
CA THR A 307 12.28 7.68 -8.29
C THR A 307 12.82 6.44 -8.99
N PHE A 308 12.05 5.35 -9.03
CA PHE A 308 12.58 4.03 -9.37
C PHE A 308 12.23 3.56 -10.79
N ALA A 309 12.81 2.42 -11.18
CA ALA A 309 12.49 1.72 -12.42
C ALA A 309 12.38 0.20 -12.21
N TYR A 310 11.47 -0.45 -12.93
CA TYR A 310 11.26 -1.90 -12.86
C TYR A 310 12.31 -2.66 -13.67
N ASP A 311 12.97 -3.64 -13.04
CA ASP A 311 14.05 -4.43 -13.63
C ASP A 311 13.53 -5.58 -14.51
N SER A 312 12.99 -5.23 -15.67
CA SER A 312 12.53 -6.23 -16.65
C SER A 312 13.69 -7.08 -17.20
N PHE A 313 14.93 -6.59 -17.16
CA PHE A 313 16.10 -7.42 -17.46
C PHE A 313 16.26 -8.59 -16.48
N SER A 314 16.19 -8.33 -15.16
CA SER A 314 16.19 -9.37 -14.14
C SER A 314 15.06 -10.36 -14.43
N CYS A 315 13.80 -9.89 -14.41
CA CYS A 315 12.63 -10.74 -14.59
C CYS A 315 12.68 -11.64 -15.84
N ASN A 316 13.23 -11.13 -16.95
CA ASN A 316 13.34 -11.90 -18.21
C ASN A 316 14.52 -12.87 -18.26
N ASN A 317 15.65 -12.59 -17.59
CA ASN A 317 16.87 -13.41 -17.72
C ASN A 317 17.08 -14.37 -16.54
N LYS A 318 16.76 -13.93 -15.32
CA LYS A 318 16.95 -14.65 -14.04
C LYS A 318 15.96 -14.08 -13.01
N THR A 319 14.94 -14.83 -12.61
CA THR A 319 13.76 -14.33 -11.85
C THR A 319 14.00 -13.95 -10.37
N MET A 320 15.09 -13.23 -10.11
CA MET A 320 15.55 -12.79 -8.80
C MET A 320 16.22 -11.41 -8.95
N SER A 321 16.09 -10.56 -7.93
CA SER A 321 16.70 -9.22 -7.94
C SER A 321 18.24 -9.28 -8.03
N ARG A 322 18.85 -8.16 -8.45
CA ARG A 322 20.28 -8.10 -8.82
C ARG A 322 21.23 -8.55 -7.70
N ILE A 323 20.89 -8.35 -6.43
CA ILE A 323 21.67 -8.82 -5.27
C ILE A 323 21.90 -10.33 -5.31
N PHE A 324 20.86 -11.12 -5.65
CA PHE A 324 20.91 -12.58 -5.69
C PHE A 324 21.57 -13.06 -6.99
N TYR A 325 21.36 -12.35 -8.09
CA TYR A 325 22.01 -12.65 -9.37
C TYR A 325 23.54 -12.51 -9.30
N TYR A 326 24.05 -11.43 -8.70
CA TYR A 326 25.48 -11.21 -8.53
C TYR A 326 26.06 -11.82 -7.24
N ASN A 327 25.20 -12.34 -6.35
CA ASN A 327 25.57 -12.83 -5.01
C ASN A 327 26.43 -11.80 -4.23
N ASP A 328 25.97 -10.55 -4.24
CA ASP A 328 26.64 -9.39 -3.65
C ASP A 328 25.65 -8.65 -2.75
N PHE A 329 25.83 -8.87 -1.45
CA PHE A 329 24.98 -8.39 -0.38
C PHE A 329 25.54 -7.15 0.33
N SER A 330 26.57 -6.51 -0.23
CA SER A 330 27.21 -5.31 0.34
C SER A 330 26.34 -4.04 0.35
N GLY A 331 25.14 -4.13 -0.24
CA GLY A 331 24.25 -3.00 -0.51
C GLY A 331 24.38 -2.44 -1.93
N LYS A 332 25.46 -2.76 -2.64
CA LYS A 332 25.78 -2.22 -3.98
C LYS A 332 24.65 -2.35 -5.01
N TYR A 333 23.87 -3.43 -4.97
CA TYR A 333 22.77 -3.69 -5.89
C TYR A 333 21.38 -3.51 -5.25
N ASN A 334 21.30 -2.97 -4.04
CA ASN A 334 20.02 -2.65 -3.40
C ASN A 334 19.33 -1.50 -4.15
N ILE A 335 17.99 -1.47 -4.12
CA ILE A 335 17.19 -0.44 -4.80
C ILE A 335 17.48 0.98 -4.27
N SER A 336 17.97 1.14 -3.03
CA SER A 336 18.45 2.45 -2.51
C SER A 336 19.62 3.02 -3.30
N GLN A 337 20.49 2.17 -3.86
CA GLN A 337 21.71 2.55 -4.59
C GLN A 337 21.48 2.60 -6.10
N THR A 338 20.72 1.66 -6.64
CA THR A 338 20.49 1.52 -8.09
C THR A 338 19.30 2.32 -8.59
N GLY A 339 18.29 2.52 -7.71
CA GLY A 339 16.96 2.94 -8.09
C GLY A 339 16.25 1.98 -9.05
N VAL A 340 16.65 0.70 -9.08
CA VAL A 340 16.13 -0.34 -9.98
C VAL A 340 15.82 -1.60 -9.18
N GLY A 341 14.60 -2.15 -9.32
CA GLY A 341 14.15 -3.33 -8.58
C GLY A 341 12.93 -4.03 -9.18
N ILE A 342 12.45 -5.08 -8.53
CA ILE A 342 11.30 -5.90 -8.95
C ILE A 342 10.12 -5.77 -7.95
N CYS A 343 8.99 -6.43 -8.21
CA CYS A 343 7.76 -6.32 -7.40
C CYS A 343 7.98 -6.49 -5.89
N SER A 344 8.79 -7.46 -5.47
CA SER A 344 9.15 -7.66 -4.06
C SER A 344 9.96 -6.51 -3.47
N ASP A 345 10.81 -5.83 -4.24
CA ASP A 345 11.57 -4.68 -3.77
C ASP A 345 10.62 -3.51 -3.47
N PHE A 346 9.74 -3.17 -4.42
CA PHE A 346 8.76 -2.09 -4.24
C PHE A 346 7.81 -2.34 -3.07
N ALA A 347 7.31 -3.58 -2.94
CA ALA A 347 6.41 -3.96 -1.86
C ALA A 347 7.06 -3.81 -0.48
N ASN A 348 8.28 -4.34 -0.30
CA ASN A 348 8.99 -4.24 0.97
C ASN A 348 9.40 -2.81 1.29
N VAL A 349 9.97 -2.07 0.33
CA VAL A 349 10.36 -0.66 0.51
C VAL A 349 9.17 0.18 0.98
N PHE A 350 8.01 0.05 0.33
CA PHE A 350 6.80 0.75 0.75
C PHE A 350 6.33 0.34 2.15
N ALA A 351 6.30 -0.97 2.46
CA ALA A 351 5.90 -1.44 3.78
C ALA A 351 6.83 -0.93 4.89
N ILE A 352 8.15 -0.99 4.70
CA ILE A 352 9.15 -0.45 5.64
C ILE A 352 8.92 1.06 5.87
N MET A 353 8.72 1.83 4.79
CA MET A 353 8.49 3.26 4.91
C MET A 353 7.18 3.60 5.62
N CYS A 354 6.10 2.84 5.37
CA CYS A 354 4.83 3.00 6.11
C CYS A 354 5.00 2.68 7.60
N ARG A 355 5.67 1.58 7.94
CA ARG A 355 5.95 1.22 9.34
C ARG A 355 6.80 2.25 10.07
N ALA A 356 7.78 2.84 9.39
CA ALA A 356 8.55 3.96 9.93
C ALA A 356 7.69 5.20 10.29
N GLN A 357 6.46 5.31 9.76
CA GLN A 357 5.47 6.34 10.14
C GLN A 357 4.38 5.83 11.08
N ASN A 358 4.57 4.66 11.71
CA ASN A 358 3.55 3.99 12.52
C ASN A 358 2.24 3.74 11.74
N ILE A 359 2.36 3.33 10.48
CA ILE A 359 1.24 2.89 9.62
C ILE A 359 1.35 1.37 9.45
N PRO A 360 0.32 0.58 9.84
CA PRO A 360 0.38 -0.86 9.67
C PRO A 360 0.52 -1.25 8.21
N ALA A 361 1.56 -2.01 7.86
CA ALA A 361 1.80 -2.38 6.47
C ALA A 361 2.33 -3.82 6.30
N VAL A 362 1.78 -4.53 5.33
CA VAL A 362 2.07 -5.94 5.01
C VAL A 362 2.43 -6.11 3.54
N THR A 363 3.12 -7.20 3.18
CA THR A 363 3.38 -7.53 1.77
C THR A 363 2.78 -8.89 1.37
N PRO A 364 1.55 -8.94 0.83
CA PRO A 364 0.96 -10.18 0.35
C PRO A 364 1.67 -10.69 -0.92
N ARG A 365 1.70 -12.01 -1.09
CA ARG A 365 2.39 -12.69 -2.20
C ARG A 365 1.54 -13.81 -2.80
N SER A 366 1.54 -13.88 -4.14
CA SER A 366 1.19 -15.07 -4.92
C SER A 366 2.47 -15.82 -5.32
N VAL A 367 2.62 -17.08 -4.91
CA VAL A 367 3.74 -17.92 -5.35
C VAL A 367 3.44 -18.45 -6.75
N ALA A 368 2.17 -18.83 -7.01
CA ALA A 368 1.69 -19.30 -8.30
C ALA A 368 1.98 -18.30 -9.44
N GLU A 369 1.72 -17.02 -9.21
CA GLU A 369 1.91 -15.95 -10.21
C GLU A 369 3.26 -15.23 -10.07
N LYS A 370 4.03 -15.56 -9.03
CA LYS A 370 5.34 -14.95 -8.68
C LYS A 370 5.25 -13.44 -8.49
N HIS A 371 4.17 -12.98 -7.87
CA HIS A 371 3.89 -11.58 -7.64
C HIS A 371 3.84 -11.23 -6.15
N GLN A 372 4.26 -10.02 -5.80
CA GLN A 372 4.24 -9.48 -4.45
C GLN A 372 3.89 -7.99 -4.52
N TRP A 373 2.95 -7.59 -3.68
CA TRP A 373 2.46 -6.22 -3.58
C TRP A 373 2.45 -5.80 -2.11
N ALA A 374 2.03 -4.57 -1.81
CA ALA A 374 1.88 -4.12 -0.43
C ALA A 374 0.42 -3.83 -0.10
N ALA A 375 0.06 -3.88 1.17
CA ALA A 375 -1.17 -3.30 1.68
C ALA A 375 -0.88 -2.56 2.98
N PHE A 376 -1.58 -1.45 3.21
CA PHE A 376 -1.53 -0.72 4.47
C PHE A 376 -2.92 -0.62 5.10
N TYR A 377 -2.98 -0.53 6.42
CA TYR A 377 -4.25 -0.36 7.14
C TYR A 377 -4.54 1.12 7.35
N SER A 378 -5.72 1.54 6.90
CA SER A 378 -6.28 2.84 7.24
C SER A 378 -7.16 2.69 8.49
N GLU A 379 -6.74 3.29 9.61
CA GLU A 379 -7.60 3.39 10.79
C GLU A 379 -8.80 4.30 10.53
N ASN A 380 -8.59 5.41 9.80
CA ASN A 380 -9.65 6.34 9.41
C ASN A 380 -10.77 5.64 8.64
N TYR A 381 -10.40 4.79 7.67
CA TYR A 381 -11.36 4.09 6.81
C TYR A 381 -11.62 2.64 7.26
N ALA A 382 -11.05 2.23 8.41
CA ALA A 382 -11.15 0.91 9.04
C ALA A 382 -11.05 -0.26 8.06
N ARG A 383 -10.03 -0.24 7.18
CA ARG A 383 -9.85 -1.23 6.11
C ARG A 383 -8.40 -1.31 5.64
N TRP A 384 -8.01 -2.49 5.15
CA TRP A 384 -6.79 -2.61 4.35
C TRP A 384 -6.99 -2.01 2.96
N ILE A 385 -5.97 -1.26 2.52
CA ILE A 385 -5.84 -0.67 1.18
C ILE A 385 -4.65 -1.36 0.51
N SER A 386 -4.90 -2.07 -0.60
CA SER A 386 -3.84 -2.73 -1.37
C SER A 386 -3.25 -1.78 -2.41
N VAL A 387 -1.93 -1.85 -2.58
CA VAL A 387 -1.17 -1.01 -3.52
C VAL A 387 -0.15 -1.85 -4.29
N ASP A 388 -0.16 -1.74 -5.61
CA ASP A 388 0.87 -2.35 -6.48
C ASP A 388 1.67 -1.25 -7.19
N ILE A 389 2.82 -0.90 -6.61
CA ILE A 389 3.76 0.08 -7.18
C ILE A 389 4.34 -0.44 -8.51
N SER A 390 4.51 -1.75 -8.64
CA SER A 390 5.24 -2.34 -9.77
C SER A 390 4.43 -2.35 -11.07
N ASN A 391 3.10 -2.27 -10.97
CA ASN A 391 2.21 -2.07 -12.10
C ASN A 391 2.11 -0.60 -12.55
N ASP A 392 2.38 0.35 -11.65
CA ASP A 392 2.23 1.80 -11.87
C ASP A 392 3.55 2.52 -12.19
N ILE A 393 4.69 1.86 -11.94
CA ILE A 393 6.03 2.44 -12.04
C ILE A 393 6.29 3.08 -13.41
N HIS A 394 6.74 4.35 -13.42
CA HIS A 394 6.87 5.15 -14.64
C HIS A 394 8.05 4.72 -15.56
N TRP A 395 8.96 3.88 -15.08
CA TRP A 395 10.22 3.54 -15.77
C TRP A 395 10.56 2.05 -15.70
N PHE A 396 11.22 1.55 -16.73
CA PHE A 396 11.68 0.16 -16.86
C PHE A 396 13.14 0.09 -17.30
N VAL A 397 13.89 -0.90 -16.81
CA VAL A 397 15.25 -1.24 -17.24
C VAL A 397 15.24 -2.61 -17.91
N GLY A 398 15.42 -2.61 -19.23
CA GLY A 398 15.45 -3.82 -20.07
C GLY A 398 16.84 -4.40 -20.34
N THR A 399 17.90 -3.80 -19.79
CA THR A 399 19.30 -4.21 -20.00
C THR A 399 20.04 -4.48 -18.70
N GLU A 400 21.21 -5.12 -18.79
CA GLU A 400 22.09 -5.28 -17.63
C GLU A 400 22.53 -3.92 -17.08
N ASP A 401 22.80 -2.97 -17.98
CA ASP A 401 23.08 -1.56 -17.68
C ASP A 401 21.85 -0.86 -17.05
N LEU A 402 21.99 -0.51 -15.76
CA LEU A 402 20.96 0.09 -14.91
C LEU A 402 20.64 1.55 -15.25
N SER A 403 21.52 2.23 -16.01
CA SER A 403 21.30 3.62 -16.43
C SER A 403 20.30 3.75 -17.58
N LYS A 404 20.09 2.68 -18.35
CA LYS A 404 19.22 2.65 -19.54
C LYS A 404 17.75 2.44 -19.16
N ARG A 405 17.16 3.49 -18.59
CA ARG A 405 15.72 3.56 -18.28
C ARG A 405 14.90 3.91 -19.52
N SER A 406 13.81 3.19 -19.73
CA SER A 406 12.78 3.46 -20.75
C SER A 406 11.45 3.80 -20.06
N PRO A 407 10.60 4.68 -20.63
CA PRO A 407 9.27 4.93 -20.08
C PRO A 407 8.41 3.67 -20.03
N ALA A 408 7.54 3.58 -19.04
CA ALA A 408 6.53 2.53 -18.93
C ALA A 408 5.47 2.62 -20.04
N PRO A 409 4.85 1.49 -20.44
CA PRO A 409 3.70 1.46 -21.34
C PRO A 409 2.43 2.04 -20.69
N GLY A 410 2.38 3.36 -20.54
CA GLY A 410 1.35 4.10 -19.80
C GLY A 410 1.95 4.74 -18.57
N ASN A 411 1.85 6.07 -18.48
CA ASN A 411 2.42 6.87 -17.40
C ASN A 411 1.36 7.10 -16.31
N TYR A 412 0.96 6.02 -15.66
CA TYR A 412 -0.15 6.01 -14.69
C TYR A 412 0.37 6.14 -13.26
N ALA A 413 -0.10 7.14 -12.52
CA ALA A 413 0.11 7.19 -11.07
C ALA A 413 -1.18 6.82 -10.33
N PHE A 414 -1.04 6.03 -9.26
CA PHE A 414 -2.14 5.53 -8.43
C PHE A 414 -3.15 4.64 -9.18
N GLU A 415 -2.86 4.09 -10.36
CA GLU A 415 -3.71 3.09 -11.01
C GLU A 415 -4.01 1.90 -10.11
N SER A 416 -2.99 1.29 -9.51
CA SER A 416 -3.14 0.14 -8.63
C SER A 416 -3.26 0.47 -7.14
N PHE A 417 -3.61 1.70 -6.79
CA PHE A 417 -3.83 2.11 -5.41
C PHE A 417 -5.31 1.95 -5.04
N ASP A 418 -5.60 1.10 -4.05
CA ASP A 418 -6.95 0.62 -3.66
C ASP A 418 -7.72 -0.12 -4.76
N ARG A 419 -7.00 -0.73 -5.71
CA ARG A 419 -7.60 -1.42 -6.87
C ARG A 419 -7.59 -2.93 -6.75
N GLU A 420 -8.35 -3.56 -7.63
CA GLU A 420 -8.26 -4.97 -7.99
C GLU A 420 -6.81 -5.36 -8.31
N ILE A 421 -6.33 -6.37 -7.60
CA ILE A 421 -5.09 -7.09 -7.89
C ILE A 421 -5.51 -8.50 -8.25
N ASP A 422 -5.25 -8.95 -9.47
CA ASP A 422 -5.72 -10.26 -9.96
C ASP A 422 -4.82 -11.42 -9.48
N ALA A 423 -4.52 -11.44 -8.19
CA ALA A 423 -3.55 -12.35 -7.59
C ALA A 423 -4.06 -13.06 -6.34
N ARG A 424 -3.77 -14.36 -6.25
CA ARG A 424 -4.09 -15.16 -5.07
C ARG A 424 -3.12 -14.86 -3.94
N ILE A 425 -3.64 -14.52 -2.76
CA ILE A 425 -2.85 -14.45 -1.54
C ILE A 425 -2.55 -15.88 -1.07
N GLU A 426 -1.27 -16.24 -1.05
CA GLU A 426 -0.78 -17.54 -0.57
C GLU A 426 0.12 -17.38 0.66
N THR A 427 0.83 -16.26 0.76
CA THR A 427 1.48 -15.82 2.00
C THR A 427 1.43 -14.29 2.15
N ILE A 428 1.73 -13.82 3.36
CA ILE A 428 1.97 -12.42 3.70
C ILE A 428 3.35 -12.38 4.35
N MET A 429 4.23 -11.48 3.90
CA MET A 429 5.53 -11.26 4.51
C MET A 429 5.56 -9.96 5.34
N PRO A 430 5.60 -10.06 6.69
CA PRO A 430 6.06 -9.00 7.59
C PRO A 430 7.47 -8.44 7.35
N GLY A 431 8.40 -9.13 6.67
CA GLY A 431 9.66 -8.54 6.16
C GLY A 431 10.93 -8.67 7.04
N ASN A 432 11.05 -9.69 7.92
CA ASN A 432 12.25 -9.99 8.75
C ASN A 432 12.15 -11.29 9.53
N ILE A 433 13.23 -11.79 10.14
CA ILE A 433 13.40 -13.09 10.82
C ILE A 433 12.22 -13.64 11.64
N GLU A 434 11.36 -12.80 12.19
CA GLU A 434 10.14 -13.22 12.90
C GLU A 434 8.90 -13.40 12.01
N ASP A 435 8.93 -12.92 10.77
CA ASP A 435 8.24 -13.48 9.59
C ASP A 435 8.85 -14.84 9.19
N MET A 436 10.18 -14.99 9.33
CA MET A 436 10.90 -16.17 8.83
C MET A 436 10.82 -17.40 9.74
N LEU A 437 10.66 -17.23 11.05
CA LEU A 437 10.46 -18.35 11.97
C LEU A 437 9.11 -19.06 11.76
N LEU A 438 8.26 -18.60 10.81
CA LEU A 438 6.96 -18.22 11.32
C LEU A 438 5.72 -18.04 10.44
N HIS A 439 4.71 -18.84 10.79
CA HIS A 439 3.34 -18.34 10.90
C HIS A 439 2.81 -18.67 12.32
N GLY A 440 3.26 -17.87 13.32
CA GLY A 440 2.97 -17.87 14.77
C GLY A 440 4.13 -17.36 15.71
N VAL A 441 4.22 -16.05 16.05
CA VAL A 441 5.49 -15.26 16.28
C VAL A 441 6.31 -15.60 17.53
N GLN A 442 7.65 -15.79 17.40
CA GLN A 442 8.59 -15.80 18.54
C GLN A 442 9.90 -15.04 18.30
N GLY A 443 9.94 -13.84 18.85
CA GLY A 443 11.11 -13.27 19.49
C GLY A 443 10.71 -12.10 20.39
N ILE A 444 10.49 -12.38 21.67
CA ILE A 444 10.62 -11.33 22.69
C ILE A 444 12.12 -11.17 22.93
N TYR A 445 12.69 -10.02 22.56
CA TYR A 445 13.97 -9.55 23.12
C TYR A 445 13.94 -8.03 23.31
#